data_AF-A0A085ZY92-F1
#
_entry.id   AF-A0A085ZY92-F1
#
_cell.length_a   1.000
_cell.length_b   1.000
_cell.length_c   1.000
_cell.angle_alpha   90.00
_cell.angle_beta   90.00
_cell.angle_gamma   90.00
#
_symmetry.space_group_name_H-M   'P 1'
#
loop_
_entity.id
_entity.type
_entity.pdbx_description
1 polymer ?
#
loop_
_entity_poly.entity_id
_entity_poly.type
_entity_poly.pdbx_seq_one_letter_code
_entity_poly.pdbx_strand_id
1 'polypeptide(L)'
;MKKIASFYFIGLAVLNLIMDSLHSKFSFFDVIFIILAGLPFLIDKKWLYQLFGGLVSMVGLYIMLAVFVSNVKDVQQDQVQALWAYGMGYVISLVTLFFGMVMTGFVGINLKKSII
;
A
#
# COMPACT_ATOMS: atom_id res chain seq x y z
N MET A 1 -15.14 5.99 -2.72
CA MET A 1 -14.14 5.05 -2.15
C MET A 1 -12.95 4.82 -3.06
N LYS A 2 -13.12 4.32 -4.30
CA LYS A 2 -11.98 4.03 -5.20
C LYS A 2 -11.03 5.22 -5.45
N LYS A 3 -11.59 6.43 -5.60
CA LYS A 3 -10.81 7.68 -5.72
C LYS A 3 -10.02 8.02 -4.45
N ILE A 4 -10.59 7.79 -3.26
CA ILE A 4 -9.91 7.99 -1.96
C ILE A 4 -8.78 6.97 -1.80
N ALA A 5 -9.03 5.69 -2.14
CA ALA A 5 -7.99 4.66 -2.13
C ALA A 5 -6.86 4.97 -3.12
N SER A 6 -7.19 5.52 -4.30
CA SER A 6 -6.16 5.94 -5.27
C SER A 6 -5.37 7.14 -4.75
N PHE A 7 -6.04 8.09 -4.10
CA PHE A 7 -5.38 9.22 -3.47
C PHE A 7 -4.42 8.79 -2.36
N TYR A 8 -4.79 7.77 -1.58
CA TYR A 8 -3.89 7.13 -0.61
C TYR A 8 -2.62 6.60 -1.29
N PHE A 9 -2.74 5.86 -2.41
CA PHE A 9 -1.58 5.33 -3.12
C PHE A 9 -0.71 6.40 -3.77
N ILE A 10 -1.31 7.45 -4.33
CA ILE A 10 -0.58 8.60 -4.85
C ILE A 10 0.20 9.28 -3.72
N GLY A 11 -0.46 9.52 -2.56
CA GLY A 11 0.19 10.10 -1.39
C GLY A 11 1.35 9.26 -0.87
N LEU A 12 1.20 7.93 -0.86
CA LEU A 12 2.25 6.99 -0.46
C LEU A 12 3.44 7.02 -1.41
N ALA A 13 3.20 7.04 -2.72
CA ALA A 13 4.25 7.14 -3.73
C ALA A 13 4.99 8.50 -3.65
N VAL A 14 4.27 9.59 -3.41
CA VAL A 14 4.86 10.92 -3.20
C VAL A 14 5.69 10.97 -1.92
N LEU A 15 5.20 10.39 -0.82
CA LEU A 15 5.96 10.29 0.43
C LEU A 15 7.26 9.49 0.24
N ASN A 16 7.21 8.38 -0.49
CA ASN A 16 8.39 7.58 -0.80
C ASN A 16 9.42 8.42 -1.59
N LEU A 17 8.97 9.13 -2.62
CA LEU A 17 9.83 10.02 -3.41
C LEU A 17 10.47 11.13 -2.57
N ILE A 18 9.69 11.77 -1.68
CA ILE A 18 10.23 12.81 -0.78
C ILE A 18 11.31 12.22 0.12
N MET A 19 11.07 11.02 0.66
CA MET A 19 12.03 10.35 1.53
C MET A 19 13.32 9.97 0.79
N ASP A 20 13.22 9.45 -0.43
CA ASP A 20 14.37 9.10 -1.26
C ASP A 20 15.12 10.34 -1.77
N SER A 21 14.42 11.44 -2.07
CA SER A 21 15.02 12.71 -2.43
C SER A 21 15.82 13.32 -1.28
N LEU A 22 15.35 13.22 -0.04
CA LEU A 22 16.05 13.71 1.15
C LEU A 22 17.32 12.90 1.46
N HIS A 23 17.31 11.60 1.16
CA HIS A 23 18.46 10.72 1.36
C HIS A 23 19.38 10.62 0.13
N SER A 24 19.21 11.49 -0.88
CA SER A 24 19.99 11.50 -2.13
C SER A 24 19.98 10.18 -2.92
N LYS A 25 18.93 9.35 -2.75
CA LYS A 25 18.73 8.07 -3.44
C LYS A 25 17.63 8.16 -4.51
N PHE A 26 17.45 9.35 -5.07
CA PHE A 26 16.43 9.57 -6.09
C PHE A 26 16.63 8.63 -7.28
N SER A 27 15.64 7.78 -7.54
CA SER A 27 15.64 6.85 -8.65
C SER A 27 14.63 7.27 -9.71
N PHE A 28 15.00 7.14 -10.98
CA PHE A 28 14.06 7.35 -12.09
C PHE A 28 12.81 6.44 -11.97
N PHE A 29 12.97 5.28 -11.33
CA PHE A 29 11.86 4.36 -11.07
C PHE A 29 10.79 4.94 -10.14
N ASP A 30 11.14 5.85 -9.23
CA ASP A 30 10.17 6.45 -8.30
C ASP A 30 9.18 7.37 -9.04
N VAL A 31 9.67 8.09 -10.05
CA VAL A 31 8.85 8.93 -10.93
C VAL A 31 7.88 8.08 -11.74
N ILE A 32 8.35 6.96 -12.29
CA ILE A 32 7.50 5.99 -13.01
C ILE A 32 6.40 5.47 -12.07
N PHE A 33 6.75 5.17 -10.81
CA PHE A 33 5.81 4.66 -9.82
C PHE A 33 4.70 5.66 -9.50
N ILE A 34 5.02 6.95 -9.38
CA ILE A 34 4.03 8.02 -9.18
C ILE A 34 3.07 8.12 -10.37
N ILE A 35 3.60 8.07 -11.61
CA ILE A 35 2.78 8.13 -12.82
C ILE A 35 1.83 6.91 -12.87
N LEU A 36 2.34 5.72 -12.56
CA LEU A 36 1.54 4.50 -12.48
C LEU A 36 0.46 4.57 -11.38
N ALA A 37 0.79 5.12 -10.20
CA ALA A 37 -0.16 5.31 -9.11
C ALA A 37 -1.24 6.36 -9.44
N GLY A 38 -0.90 7.36 -10.27
CA GLY A 38 -1.84 8.37 -10.76
C GLY A 38 -2.72 7.89 -11.92
N LEU A 39 -2.30 6.88 -12.67
CA LEU A 39 -2.97 6.38 -13.88
C LEU A 39 -4.45 5.98 -13.65
N PRO A 40 -4.82 5.25 -12.58
CA PRO A 40 -6.20 4.92 -12.28
C PRO A 40 -7.07 6.17 -12.10
N PHE A 41 -6.51 7.23 -11.51
CA PHE A 41 -7.22 8.48 -11.26
C PHE A 41 -7.42 9.29 -12.54
N LEU A 42 -6.43 9.34 -13.43
CA LEU A 42 -6.48 10.11 -14.68
C LEU A 42 -7.45 9.53 -15.71
N ILE A 43 -7.46 8.20 -15.85
CA ILE A 43 -8.22 7.53 -16.91
C ILE A 43 -9.64 7.17 -16.45
N ASP A 44 -9.88 7.10 -15.13
CA ASP A 44 -11.14 6.77 -14.46
C ASP A 44 -11.85 5.48 -14.99
N LYS A 45 -11.09 4.53 -15.54
CA LYS A 45 -11.62 3.26 -16.05
C LYS A 45 -11.68 2.21 -14.95
N LYS A 46 -12.86 1.63 -14.73
CA LYS A 46 -13.11 0.60 -13.70
C LYS A 46 -12.09 -0.54 -13.71
N TRP A 47 -11.69 -1.03 -14.88
CA TRP A 47 -10.73 -2.14 -15.02
C TRP A 47 -9.34 -1.81 -14.46
N LEU A 48 -8.98 -0.52 -14.39
CA LEU A 48 -7.64 -0.03 -14.13
C LEU A 48 -7.46 0.08 -12.61
N TYR A 49 -8.50 0.55 -11.93
CA TYR A 49 -8.62 0.43 -10.48
C TYR A 49 -8.59 -1.03 -10.02
N GLN A 50 -9.21 -1.94 -10.77
CA GLN A 50 -9.20 -3.37 -10.42
C GLN A 50 -7.84 -4.02 -10.60
N LEU A 51 -7.17 -3.74 -11.71
CA LEU A 51 -5.84 -4.28 -11.99
C LEU A 51 -4.81 -3.72 -11.00
N PHE A 52 -4.79 -2.39 -10.83
CA PHE A 52 -3.86 -1.73 -9.91
C PHE A 52 -4.12 -2.12 -8.45
N GLY A 53 -5.37 -2.08 -8.00
CA GLY A 53 -5.74 -2.52 -6.65
C GLY A 53 -5.39 -3.98 -6.40
N GLY A 54 -5.57 -4.85 -7.40
CA GLY A 54 -5.23 -6.28 -7.31
C GLY A 54 -3.73 -6.52 -7.16
N LEU A 55 -2.92 -5.84 -7.97
CA LEU A 55 -1.46 -5.89 -7.86
C LEU A 55 -1.00 -5.43 -6.47
N VAL A 56 -1.52 -4.30 -6.00
CA VAL A 56 -1.13 -3.76 -4.68
C VAL A 56 -1.58 -4.67 -3.55
N SER A 57 -2.78 -5.26 -3.62
CA SER A 57 -3.23 -6.25 -2.64
C SER A 57 -2.35 -7.51 -2.62
N MET A 58 -1.89 -8.00 -3.79
CA MET A 58 -0.94 -9.12 -3.85
C MET A 58 0.40 -8.78 -3.22
N VAL A 59 0.94 -7.59 -3.50
CA VAL A 59 2.20 -7.12 -2.90
C VAL A 59 2.03 -6.95 -1.38
N GLY A 60 0.92 -6.38 -0.92
CA GLY A 60 0.61 -6.24 0.50
C GLY A 60 0.53 -7.58 1.23
N LEU A 61 -0.12 -8.59 0.61
CA LEU A 61 -0.14 -9.96 1.14
C LEU A 61 1.26 -10.56 1.21
N TYR A 62 2.07 -10.37 0.17
CA TYR A 62 3.46 -10.86 0.16
C TYR A 62 4.29 -10.24 1.29
N ILE A 63 4.22 -8.91 1.48
CA ILE A 63 4.94 -8.21 2.55
C ILE A 63 4.46 -8.70 3.93
N MET A 64 3.15 -8.86 4.12
CA MET A 64 2.59 -9.37 5.37
C MET A 64 3.14 -10.76 5.69
N LEU A 65 3.20 -11.66 4.71
CA LEU A 65 3.80 -12.99 4.87
C LEU A 65 5.30 -12.92 5.13
N ALA A 66 6.03 -12.05 4.43
CA ALA A 66 7.47 -11.87 4.62
C ALA A 66 7.80 -11.38 6.04
N VAL A 67 7.06 -10.37 6.53
CA VAL A 67 7.17 -9.85 7.90
C VAL A 67 6.80 -10.92 8.93
N PHE A 68 5.78 -11.74 8.65
CA PHE A 68 5.39 -12.83 9.53
C PHE A 68 6.51 -13.89 9.64
N VAL A 69 7.08 -14.31 8.51
CA VAL A 69 8.17 -15.29 8.46
C VAL A 69 9.44 -14.75 9.13
N SER A 70 9.79 -13.48 8.92
CA SER A 70 10.96 -12.88 9.57
C SER A 70 10.79 -12.75 11.08
N ASN A 71 9.60 -12.37 11.55
CA ASN A 71 9.30 -12.30 12.99
C ASN A 71 9.43 -13.67 13.68
N VAL A 72 9.00 -14.76 13.03
CA VAL A 72 9.19 -16.12 13.56
C VAL A 72 10.69 -16.46 13.68
N LYS A 73 11.51 -16.01 12.73
CA LYS A 73 12.96 -16.22 12.75
C LYS A 73 13.67 -15.40 13.83
N ASP A 74 13.30 -14.13 14.02
CA ASP A 74 13.93 -13.25 14.99
C ASP A 74 13.50 -13.54 16.44
N VAL A 75 12.28 -14.04 16.66
CA VAL A 75 11.88 -14.57 17.97
C VAL A 75 12.75 -15.76 18.37
N GLN A 76 13.33 -16.51 17.42
CA GLN A 76 14.34 -17.53 17.73
C GLN A 76 15.74 -16.95 18.01
N GLN A 77 16.02 -15.69 17.66
CA GLN A 77 17.34 -15.03 17.80
C GLN A 77 17.38 -13.90 18.85
N ASP A 78 16.29 -13.66 19.59
CA ASP A 78 16.20 -12.77 20.77
C ASP A 78 16.60 -11.29 20.54
N GLN A 79 16.35 -10.75 19.33
CA GLN A 79 16.62 -9.35 19.01
C GLN A 79 15.39 -8.44 19.25
N VAL A 80 15.34 -7.78 20.41
CA VAL A 80 14.22 -6.91 20.86
C VAL A 80 14.02 -5.66 19.99
N GLN A 81 15.08 -5.15 19.35
CA GLN A 81 15.01 -3.92 18.53
C GLN A 81 14.16 -4.08 17.25
N ALA A 82 13.92 -5.31 16.81
CA ALA A 82 13.20 -5.60 15.57
C ALA A 82 11.66 -5.49 15.71
N LEU A 83 11.13 -5.51 16.95
CA LEU A 83 9.70 -5.65 17.19
C LEU A 83 8.87 -4.44 16.73
N TRP A 84 9.40 -3.22 16.90
CA TRP A 84 8.75 -1.99 16.42
C TRP A 84 8.77 -1.87 14.89
N ALA A 85 9.89 -2.22 14.26
CA ALA A 85 10.03 -2.20 12.80
C ALA A 85 9.08 -3.23 12.15
N TYR A 86 8.99 -4.44 12.72
CA TYR A 86 8.04 -5.46 12.27
C TYR A 86 6.59 -5.05 12.50
N GLY A 87 6.28 -4.48 13.68
CA GLY A 87 4.93 -3.98 13.97
C GLY A 87 4.48 -2.91 12.98
N MET A 88 5.34 -1.94 12.67
CA MET A 88 5.04 -0.91 11.67
C MET A 88 4.86 -1.50 10.27
N GLY A 89 5.76 -2.40 9.84
CA GLY A 89 5.65 -3.07 8.54
C GLY A 89 4.33 -3.85 8.41
N TYR A 90 3.92 -4.55 9.46
CA TYR A 90 2.68 -5.30 9.50
C TYR A 90 1.45 -4.37 9.40
N VAL A 91 1.40 -3.30 10.18
CA VAL A 91 0.30 -2.31 10.14
C VAL A 91 0.21 -1.65 8.76
N ILE A 92 1.34 -1.22 8.19
CA ILE A 92 1.37 -0.60 6.86
C ILE A 92 0.88 -1.59 5.80
N SER A 93 1.31 -2.86 5.87
CA SER A 93 0.87 -3.90 4.93
C SER A 93 -0.64 -4.14 5.01
N LEU A 94 -1.22 -4.20 6.22
CA LEU A 94 -2.66 -4.36 6.44
C LEU A 94 -3.47 -3.18 5.88
N VAL A 95 -3.03 -1.95 6.16
CA VAL A 95 -3.70 -0.73 5.65
C VAL A 95 -3.63 -0.70 4.12
N THR A 96 -2.47 -0.99 3.55
CA THR A 96 -2.24 -1.06 2.10
C THR A 96 -3.14 -2.10 1.43
N LEU A 97 -3.24 -3.28 2.04
CA LEU A 97 -4.06 -4.39 1.56
C LEU A 97 -5.55 -4.04 1.61
N PHE A 98 -6.02 -3.42 2.70
CA PHE A 98 -7.38 -2.91 2.84
C PHE A 98 -7.74 -1.92 1.73
N PHE A 99 -6.91 -0.89 1.50
CA PHE A 99 -7.16 0.09 0.45
C PHE A 99 -7.08 -0.54 -0.96
N GLY A 100 -6.19 -1.51 -1.19
CA GLY A 100 -6.14 -2.29 -2.43
C GLY A 100 -7.44 -3.04 -2.70
N MET A 101 -8.00 -3.72 -1.68
CA MET A 101 -9.27 -4.44 -1.78
C MET A 101 -10.49 -3.51 -1.98
N VAL A 102 -10.45 -2.30 -1.40
CA VAL A 102 -11.46 -1.26 -1.66
C VAL A 102 -11.38 -0.77 -3.11
N MET A 103 -10.18 -0.69 -3.68
CA MET A 103 -9.94 -0.25 -5.06
C MET A 103 -10.42 -1.28 -6.09
N THR A 104 -10.16 -2.57 -5.83
CA THR A 104 -10.72 -3.69 -6.63
C THR A 104 -12.25 -3.77 -6.54
N GLY A 105 -12.83 -3.25 -5.46
CA GLY A 105 -14.26 -3.30 -5.20
C GLY A 105 -14.70 -4.62 -4.57
N PHE A 106 -13.75 -5.42 -4.08
CA PHE A 106 -14.03 -6.62 -3.30
C PHE A 106 -14.68 -6.24 -1.96
N VAL A 107 -14.19 -5.17 -1.33
CA VAL A 107 -14.81 -4.55 -0.16
C VAL A 107 -15.75 -3.45 -0.63
N GLY A 108 -16.99 -3.84 -0.91
CA GLY A 108 -18.08 -2.92 -1.23
C GLY A 108 -18.64 -2.26 0.03
N ILE A 109 -18.00 -1.20 0.52
CA ILE A 109 -18.59 -0.41 1.62
C ILE A 109 -19.74 0.41 1.03
N ASN A 110 -20.96 -0.11 1.23
CA ASN A 110 -22.20 0.57 0.85
C ASN A 110 -22.44 1.73 1.83
N LEU A 111 -21.75 2.86 1.60
CA LEU A 111 -21.88 4.10 2.38
C LEU A 111 -23.24 4.80 2.23
N LYS A 112 -24.26 4.12 1.69
CA LYS A 112 -25.61 4.67 1.50
C LYS A 112 -26.48 4.66 2.77
N LYS A 113 -25.96 4.23 3.93
CA LYS A 113 -26.79 4.02 5.14
C LYS A 113 -26.38 4.81 6.40
N SER A 114 -25.49 5.80 6.31
CA SER A 114 -25.05 6.57 7.49
C SER A 114 -25.13 8.08 7.26
N ILE A 115 -26.28 8.57 6.79
CA ILE A 115 -26.71 9.94 7.01
C ILE A 115 -28.20 9.86 7.39
N ILE A 116 -28.47 9.83 8.69
CA ILE A 116 -29.69 10.36 9.30
C ILE A 116 -29.21 11.35 10.35
#